data_AF-A0A553FHK0-F1
#
_entry.id   AF-A0A553FHK0-F1
#
_cell.length_a   1.000
_cell.length_b   1.000
_cell.length_c   1.000
_cell.angle_alpha   90.00
_cell.angle_beta   90.00
_cell.angle_gamma   90.00
#
_symmetry.space_group_name_H-M   'P 1'
#
loop_
_entity.id
_entity.type
_entity.pdbx_description
1 polymer ?
#
loop_
_entity_poly.entity_id
_entity_poly.type
_entity_poly.pdbx_seq_one_letter_code
_entity_poly.pdbx_strand_id
1 'polypeptide(L)'
;MSKNTFVDRYFKIEIDEHHTNIYLKDISWPEPFTPQESIKLITTLPKDSNEQAINQAIEDIIKNEEYFLTCSECNELNLSNHMFDNLLCKACANNNHGEVF
;
A
#
# COMPACT_ATOMS: atom_id res chain seq x y z
N MET A 1 12.11 8.65 -3.10
CA MET A 1 12.23 7.17 -3.09
C MET A 1 12.30 6.69 -4.54
N SER A 2 13.12 5.69 -4.86
CA SER A 2 13.08 5.05 -6.19
C SER A 2 11.85 4.14 -6.28
N LYS A 3 11.30 3.95 -7.50
CA LYS A 3 10.10 3.13 -7.75
C LYS A 3 10.23 1.72 -7.17
N ASN A 4 11.41 1.11 -7.26
CA ASN A 4 11.66 -0.24 -6.74
C ASN A 4 11.49 -0.35 -5.22
N THR A 5 12.01 0.62 -4.44
CA THR A 5 11.90 0.57 -2.97
C THR A 5 10.45 0.71 -2.49
N PHE A 6 9.61 1.43 -3.24
CA PHE A 6 8.19 1.56 -2.92
C PHE A 6 7.42 0.27 -3.21
N VAL A 7 7.66 -0.32 -4.39
CA VAL A 7 7.01 -1.58 -4.80
C VAL A 7 7.39 -2.69 -3.84
N ASP A 8 8.67 -2.82 -3.47
CA ASP A 8 9.12 -3.86 -2.53
C ASP A 8 8.49 -3.73 -1.14
N ARG A 9 8.21 -2.49 -0.71
CA ARG A 9 7.60 -2.19 0.59
C ARG A 9 6.14 -2.63 0.66
N TYR A 10 5.35 -2.31 -0.35
CA TYR A 10 3.90 -2.49 -0.28
C TYR A 10 3.38 -3.66 -1.10
N PHE A 11 4.11 -4.15 -2.09
CA PHE A 11 3.63 -5.20 -2.97
C PHE A 11 4.42 -6.50 -2.78
N LYS A 12 3.71 -7.61 -2.95
CA LYS A 12 4.28 -8.94 -3.15
C LYS A 12 3.74 -9.48 -4.46
N ILE A 13 4.62 -9.94 -5.33
CA ILE A 13 4.24 -10.52 -6.63
C ILE A 13 4.63 -11.98 -6.59
N GLU A 14 3.67 -12.87 -6.82
CA GLU A 14 3.92 -14.30 -6.94
C GLU A 14 3.43 -14.81 -8.29
N ILE A 15 4.22 -15.65 -8.94
CA ILE A 15 3.85 -16.26 -10.22
C ILE A 15 3.58 -17.72 -9.94
N ASP A 16 2.35 -18.17 -10.19
CA ASP A 16 1.94 -19.56 -10.09
C ASP A 16 1.89 -20.25 -11.47
N GLU A 17 1.34 -21.47 -11.53
CA GLU A 17 1.29 -22.24 -12.78
C GLU A 17 0.47 -21.56 -13.88
N HIS A 18 -0.49 -20.69 -13.53
CA HIS A 18 -1.49 -20.10 -14.40
C HIS A 18 -1.58 -18.56 -14.34
N HIS A 19 -1.16 -17.93 -13.24
CA HIS A 19 -1.38 -16.51 -12.98
C HIS A 19 -0.16 -15.82 -12.34
N THR A 20 -0.13 -14.51 -12.48
CA THR A 20 0.71 -13.59 -11.72
C THR A 20 -0.17 -12.87 -10.70
N ASN A 21 -0.01 -13.23 -9.43
CA ASN A 21 -0.78 -12.71 -8.31
C ASN A 21 -0.08 -11.50 -7.70
N ILE A 22 -0.80 -10.39 -7.58
CA ILE A 22 -0.31 -9.16 -6.97
C ILE A 22 -1.03 -8.95 -5.64
N TYR A 23 -0.24 -8.96 -4.58
CA TYR A 23 -0.72 -8.76 -3.23
C TYR A 23 -0.24 -7.42 -2.67
N LEU A 24 -1.05 -6.85 -1.78
CA LEU A 24 -0.73 -5.68 -0.97
C LEU A 24 -0.36 -6.12 0.44
N LYS A 25 0.81 -5.66 0.91
CA LYS A 25 1.31 -5.84 2.27
C LYS A 25 0.78 -4.71 3.14
N ASP A 26 0.30 -5.08 4.31
CA ASP A 26 -0.20 -4.18 5.32
C ASP A 26 0.35 -4.60 6.69
N ILE A 27 0.68 -3.63 7.53
CA ILE A 27 1.06 -3.84 8.92
C ILE A 27 0.04 -3.11 9.77
N SER A 28 -0.70 -3.87 10.58
CA SER A 28 -1.65 -3.33 11.53
C SER A 28 -1.15 -3.56 12.95
N TRP A 29 -1.57 -2.72 13.89
CA TRP A 29 -1.31 -2.90 15.33
C TRP A 29 -2.64 -3.12 16.05
N PRO A 30 -3.30 -4.28 15.85
CA PRO A 30 -4.47 -4.60 16.64
C PRO A 30 -4.09 -4.71 18.12
N GLU A 31 -5.02 -4.35 19.01
CA GLU A 31 -4.80 -4.48 20.44
C GLU A 31 -4.46 -5.93 20.83
N PRO A 32 -3.50 -6.18 21.74
CA PRO A 32 -2.79 -5.21 22.60
C PRO A 32 -1.36 -4.91 22.07
N PHE A 33 -1.25 -4.25 20.92
CA PHE A 33 0.00 -3.65 20.37
C PHE A 33 1.01 -4.61 19.75
N THR A 34 0.60 -5.83 19.37
CA THR A 34 1.47 -6.72 18.59
C THR A 34 1.29 -6.43 17.11
N PRO A 35 2.36 -6.08 16.36
CA PRO A 35 2.25 -5.85 14.92
C PRO A 35 1.80 -7.14 14.23
N GLN A 36 0.78 -7.02 13.39
CA GLN A 36 0.29 -8.09 12.53
C GLN A 36 0.51 -7.70 11.08
N GLU A 37 1.37 -8.45 10.41
CA GLU A 37 1.53 -8.38 8.97
C GLU A 37 0.37 -9.13 8.32
N SER A 38 -0.31 -8.47 7.39
CA SER A 38 -1.32 -9.08 6.55
C SER A 38 -0.98 -8.85 5.08
N ILE A 39 -1.32 -9.84 4.26
CA ILE A 39 -1.12 -9.80 2.83
C ILE A 39 -2.47 -10.04 2.18
N LYS A 40 -2.96 -9.08 1.41
CA LYS A 40 -4.26 -9.14 0.73
C LYS A 40 -4.03 -9.30 -0.77
N LEU A 41 -4.64 -10.31 -1.39
CA LEU A 41 -4.64 -10.43 -2.85
C LEU A 41 -5.51 -9.31 -3.43
N ILE A 42 -4.95 -8.48 -4.30
CA ILE A 42 -5.66 -7.35 -4.92
C ILE A 42 -6.06 -7.68 -6.35
N THR A 43 -5.14 -8.28 -7.11
CA THR A 43 -5.42 -8.62 -8.50
C THR A 43 -4.60 -9.82 -8.98
N THR A 44 -5.10 -10.47 -10.00
CA THR A 44 -4.50 -11.62 -10.66
C THR A 44 -4.39 -11.33 -12.15
N LEU A 45 -3.20 -11.46 -12.70
CA LEU A 45 -2.94 -11.30 -14.13
C LEU A 45 -2.67 -12.67 -14.78
N PRO A 46 -2.83 -12.82 -16.09
CA PRO A 46 -2.35 -14.00 -16.82
C PRO A 46 -0.84 -14.20 -16.61
N LYS A 47 -0.39 -15.46 -16.54
CA LYS A 47 1.04 -15.80 -16.33
C LYS A 47 1.99 -15.20 -17.34
N ASP A 48 1.55 -15.04 -18.59
CA ASP A 48 2.32 -14.47 -19.70
C ASP A 48 2.33 -12.94 -19.69
N SER A 49 1.78 -12.31 -18.65
CA SER A 49 1.87 -10.86 -18.45
C SER A 49 3.32 -10.42 -18.36
N ASN A 50 3.68 -9.49 -19.25
CA ASN A 50 5.00 -8.89 -19.25
C ASN A 50 5.15 -7.88 -18.09
N GLU A 51 6.39 -7.43 -17.88
CA GLU A 51 6.72 -6.46 -16.83
C GLU A 51 5.91 -5.15 -16.95
N GLN A 52 5.59 -4.72 -18.17
CA GLN A 52 4.79 -3.51 -18.39
C GLN A 52 3.36 -3.68 -17.88
N ALA A 53 2.73 -4.83 -18.12
CA ALA A 53 1.38 -5.13 -17.63
C ALA A 53 1.35 -5.20 -16.09
N ILE A 54 2.36 -5.82 -15.49
CA ILE A 54 2.51 -5.88 -14.02
C ILE A 54 2.68 -4.47 -13.44
N ASN A 55 3.55 -3.65 -14.04
CA ASN A 55 3.77 -2.27 -13.62
C ASN A 55 2.51 -1.41 -13.75
N GLN A 56 1.74 -1.59 -14.83
CA GLN A 56 0.47 -0.87 -15.01
C GLN A 56 -0.54 -1.26 -13.94
N ALA A 57 -0.68 -2.56 -13.64
CA ALA A 57 -1.58 -3.02 -12.59
C ALA A 57 -1.20 -2.44 -11.22
N ILE A 58 0.10 -2.37 -10.91
CA ILE A 58 0.58 -1.72 -9.67
C ILE A 58 0.25 -0.22 -9.66
N GLU A 59 0.46 0.48 -10.77
CA GLU A 59 0.12 1.91 -10.89
C GLU A 59 -1.39 2.16 -10.72
N ASP A 60 -2.23 1.28 -11.24
CA ASP A 60 -3.68 1.37 -11.08
C ASP A 60 -4.10 1.16 -9.62
N ILE A 61 -3.44 0.24 -8.90
CA ILE A 61 -3.66 0.04 -7.45
C ILE A 61 -3.21 1.27 -6.66
N ILE A 62 -2.05 1.84 -7.01
CA ILE A 62 -1.50 3.05 -6.37
C ILE A 62 -2.44 4.26 -6.53
N LYS A 63 -3.13 4.37 -7.68
CA LYS A 63 -4.07 5.47 -7.96
C LYS A 63 -5.46 5.23 -7.36
N ASN A 64 -5.73 4.04 -6.84
CA ASN A 64 -7.02 3.72 -6.24
C ASN A 64 -7.04 4.16 -4.76
N GLU A 65 -7.91 5.12 -4.46
CA GLU A 65 -8.10 5.70 -3.13
C GLU A 65 -8.59 4.68 -2.07
N GLU A 66 -9.15 3.54 -2.50
CA GLU A 66 -9.45 2.43 -1.60
C GLU A 66 -8.19 1.88 -0.91
N TYR A 67 -7.05 1.90 -1.62
CA TYR A 67 -5.80 1.30 -1.13
C TYR A 67 -4.78 2.33 -0.70
N PHE A 68 -4.67 3.46 -1.40
CA PHE A 68 -3.66 4.47 -1.15
C PHE A 68 -4.21 5.88 -1.18
N LEU A 69 -3.73 6.71 -0.25
CA LEU A 69 -4.02 8.14 -0.19
C LEU A 69 -2.73 8.93 -0.01
N THR A 70 -2.70 10.13 -0.56
CA THR A 70 -1.56 11.05 -0.42
C THR A 70 -1.85 12.03 0.71
N CYS A 71 -0.94 12.12 1.67
CA CYS A 71 -1.04 13.12 2.73
C CYS A 71 -0.88 14.54 2.14
N SER A 72 -1.81 15.44 2.44
CA SER A 72 -1.83 16.81 1.92
C SER A 72 -0.69 17.68 2.47
N GLU A 73 -0.03 17.26 3.56
CA GLU A 73 1.06 18.01 4.17
C GLU A 73 2.44 17.51 3.77
N CYS A 74 2.73 16.22 3.95
CA CYS A 74 4.04 15.66 3.60
C CYS A 74 4.12 15.17 2.15
N ASN A 75 3.00 15.12 1.41
CA ASN A 75 2.89 14.57 0.05
C ASN A 75 3.34 13.10 -0.07
N GLU A 76 3.39 12.36 1.04
CA GLU A 76 3.70 10.95 1.02
C GLU A 76 2.46 10.11 0.75
N LEU A 77 2.63 9.09 -0.09
CA LEU A 77 1.62 8.08 -0.37
C LEU A 77 1.61 7.03 0.74
N ASN A 78 0.45 6.82 1.34
CA ASN A 78 0.24 5.93 2.47
C ASN A 78 -0.90 4.96 2.16
N LEU A 79 -0.89 3.79 2.81
CA LEU A 79 -2.06 2.92 2.80
C LEU A 79 -3.25 3.67 3.39
N SER A 80 -4.42 3.55 2.77
CA SER A 80 -5.64 4.25 3.18
C SER A 80 -5.99 3.98 4.65
N ASN A 81 -5.80 2.75 5.13
CA ASN A 81 -6.02 2.35 6.52
C ASN A 81 -4.91 2.80 7.50
N HIS A 82 -3.81 3.38 6.99
CA HIS A 82 -2.73 3.99 7.79
C HIS A 82 -2.87 5.50 7.86
N MET A 83 -3.79 6.08 7.10
CA MET A 83 -4.15 7.48 7.23
C MET A 83 -4.90 7.74 8.54
N PHE A 84 -4.87 8.99 9.00
CA PHE A 84 -5.73 9.45 10.08
C PHE A 84 -7.14 9.75 9.55
N ASP A 85 -7.19 10.48 8.44
CA ASP A 85 -8.41 10.77 7.67
C ASP A 85 -8.11 10.78 6.16
N ASN A 86 -8.99 11.32 5.33
CA ASN A 86 -8.78 11.35 3.88
C ASN A 86 -7.70 12.35 3.42
N LEU A 87 -7.13 13.15 4.31
CA LEU A 87 -6.21 14.24 3.99
C LEU A 87 -4.86 14.11 4.69
N LEU A 88 -4.81 13.56 5.90
CA LEU A 88 -3.63 13.54 6.77
C LEU A 88 -3.20 12.12 7.11
N CYS A 89 -1.89 11.87 7.04
CA CYS A 89 -1.32 10.65 7.61
C CYS A 89 -1.25 10.78 9.15
N LYS A 90 -1.25 9.64 9.86
CA LYS A 90 -1.15 9.59 11.33
C LYS A 90 0.05 10.36 11.88
N ALA A 91 1.18 10.34 11.16
CA ALA A 91 2.38 11.07 11.57
C ALA A 91 2.20 12.59 11.51
N CYS A 92 1.60 13.13 10.44
CA CYS A 92 1.32 14.57 10.30
C CYS A 92 0.23 15.02 11.28
N ALA A 93 -0.83 14.23 11.47
CA ALA A 93 -1.87 14.51 12.46
C ALA A 93 -1.27 14.67 13.86
N ASN A 94 -0.45 13.72 14.30
CA ASN A 94 0.23 13.79 15.60
C ASN A 94 1.22 14.97 15.69
N ASN A 95 2.11 15.12 14.70
CA ASN A 95 3.21 16.11 14.77
C ASN A 95 2.75 17.56 14.63
N ASN A 96 1.75 17.83 13.79
CA ASN A 96 1.36 19.19 13.40
C ASN A 96 0.05 19.64 14.05
N HIS A 97 -0.84 18.72 14.39
CA HIS A 97 -2.17 19.02 14.95
C HIS A 97 -2.33 18.58 16.40
N GLY A 98 -1.29 17.97 16.99
CA GLY A 98 -1.25 17.65 18.41
C GLY A 98 -2.17 16.50 18.82
N GLU A 99 -2.47 15.59 17.89
CA GLU A 99 -3.25 14.40 18.21
C GLU A 99 -2.41 13.38 19.00
N VAL A 100 -2.67 13.34 20.31
CA VAL A 100 -2.08 12.38 21.24
C VAL A 100 -2.94 11.13 21.28
N PHE A 101 -2.35 9.98 20.91
CA PHE A 101 -2.94 8.64 21.08
C PHE A 101 -3.05 8.25 22.55
#